data_AF-A0A923TKN9-F1
#
_entry.id   AF-A0A923TKN9-F1
#
_cell.length_a   1.000
_cell.length_b   1.000
_cell.length_c   1.000
_cell.angle_alpha   90.00
_cell.angle_beta   90.00
_cell.angle_gamma   90.00
#
_symmetry.space_group_name_H-M   'P 1'
#
loop_
_entity.id
_entity.type
_entity.pdbx_description
1 polymer ?
#
loop_
_entity_poly.entity_id
_entity_poly.type
_entity_poly.pdbx_seq_one_letter_code
_entity_poly.pdbx_strand_id
1 'polypeptide(L)'
;MKYPLNNLLWIEELLPAEIEAVPKHGGMAYYLENKLVLIVVERAGRLRDHKGVTYPFELWNGCILPIEKKRQNAFYLKLPLLENHPVNKNWLYSPSDSENFEDDVKLFVREVIKRNPLLGLEVKFMTRPKEQEPAKKVKKSPNKDVKADKKRENALITAMLNRKRT
;
A
#
# COMPACT_ATOMS: atom_id res chain seq x y z
N MET A 1 -5.02 5.46 24.79
CA MET A 1 -4.65 5.71 23.39
C MET A 1 -5.78 6.49 22.75
N LYS A 2 -5.52 7.64 22.11
CA LYS A 2 -6.54 8.28 21.26
C LYS A 2 -6.56 7.52 19.93
N TYR A 3 -7.71 6.96 19.57
CA TYR A 3 -7.92 6.41 18.24
C TYR A 3 -7.81 7.56 17.23
N PRO A 4 -7.11 7.39 16.10
CA PRO A 4 -7.03 8.41 15.07
C PRO A 4 -8.35 8.57 14.29
N LEU A 5 -9.31 7.67 14.50
CA LEU A 5 -10.63 7.68 13.88
C LEU A 5 -11.66 8.28 14.85
N ASN A 6 -12.55 9.11 14.33
CA ASN A 6 -13.67 9.70 15.07
C ASN A 6 -15.01 9.25 14.47
N ASN A 7 -15.21 9.44 13.17
CA ASN A 7 -16.45 9.14 12.47
C ASN A 7 -16.50 7.74 11.87
N LEU A 8 -15.35 7.11 11.63
CA LEU A 8 -15.27 5.78 11.00
C LEU A 8 -15.04 4.63 11.99
N LEU A 9 -15.20 4.88 13.29
CA LEU A 9 -14.95 3.89 14.34
C LEU A 9 -15.95 2.71 14.30
N TRP A 10 -17.19 2.96 13.87
CA TRP A 10 -18.23 1.93 13.73
C TRP A 10 -17.82 0.75 12.84
N ILE A 11 -16.83 0.95 11.95
CA ILE A 11 -16.29 -0.12 11.10
C ILE A 11 -15.59 -1.18 11.96
N GLU A 12 -14.99 -0.80 13.08
CA GLU A 12 -14.36 -1.75 14.02
C GLU A 12 -15.38 -2.72 14.61
N GLU A 13 -16.61 -2.27 14.84
CA GLU A 13 -17.69 -3.09 15.42
C GLU A 13 -18.16 -4.20 14.46
N LEU A 14 -17.94 -4.03 13.16
CA LEU A 14 -18.28 -5.04 12.16
C LEU A 14 -17.18 -6.09 11.98
N LEU A 15 -15.94 -5.77 12.35
CA LEU A 15 -14.79 -6.64 12.12
C LEU A 15 -14.79 -7.83 13.09
N PRO A 16 -14.18 -8.97 12.70
CA PRO A 16 -14.04 -10.11 13.60
C PRO A 16 -13.21 -9.75 14.83
N ALA A 17 -13.55 -10.31 15.99
CA ALA A 17 -12.86 -10.04 17.27
C ALA A 17 -11.36 -10.40 17.26
N GLU A 18 -10.94 -11.27 16.35
CA GLU A 18 -9.56 -11.73 16.17
C GLU A 18 -8.68 -10.71 15.42
N ILE A 19 -9.24 -9.60 14.95
CA ILE A 19 -8.53 -8.67 14.09
C ILE A 19 -7.50 -7.85 14.88
N GLU A 20 -6.30 -7.73 14.32
CA GLU A 20 -5.25 -6.90 14.90
C GLU A 20 -5.31 -5.49 14.29
N ALA A 21 -5.52 -4.48 15.13
CA ALA A 21 -5.50 -3.07 14.73
C ALA A 21 -4.14 -2.43 15.04
N VAL A 22 -3.54 -1.76 14.04
CA VAL A 22 -2.27 -1.04 14.17
C VAL A 22 -2.41 0.37 13.58
N PRO A 23 -2.07 1.44 14.32
CA PRO A 23 -2.07 2.79 13.77
C PRO A 23 -1.12 2.91 12.57
N LYS A 24 -1.63 3.31 11.40
CA LYS A 24 -0.85 3.42 10.16
C LYS A 24 -1.45 4.44 9.20
N HIS A 25 -0.58 5.12 8.43
CA HIS A 25 -0.98 6.11 7.40
C HIS A 25 -1.88 7.27 7.91
N GLY A 26 -1.87 7.54 9.21
CA GLY A 26 -2.75 8.54 9.83
C GLY A 26 -4.17 8.05 10.13
N GLY A 27 -4.39 6.74 10.10
CA GLY A 27 -5.61 6.05 10.53
C GLY A 27 -5.26 4.71 11.19
N MET A 28 -6.08 3.68 10.93
CA MET A 28 -5.90 2.32 11.44
C MET A 28 -5.76 1.32 10.30
N ALA A 29 -4.78 0.43 10.42
CA ALA A 29 -4.61 -0.74 9.57
C ALA A 29 -5.05 -1.99 10.32
N TYR A 30 -5.85 -2.83 9.68
CA TYR A 30 -6.42 -4.04 10.26
C TYR A 30 -5.85 -5.28 9.60
N TYR A 31 -5.45 -6.23 10.43
CA TYR A 31 -4.78 -7.44 10.00
C TYR A 31 -5.52 -8.68 10.49
N LEU A 32 -5.71 -9.64 9.60
CA LEU A 32 -6.31 -10.94 9.89
C LEU A 32 -5.41 -12.03 9.31
N GLU A 33 -5.00 -13.01 10.12
CA GLU A 33 -4.17 -14.15 9.68
C GLU A 33 -2.93 -13.74 8.86
N ASN A 34 -2.15 -12.79 9.37
CA ASN A 34 -0.96 -12.23 8.71
C ASN A 34 -1.24 -11.52 7.37
N LYS A 35 -2.48 -11.15 7.08
CA LYS A 35 -2.84 -10.35 5.90
C LYS A 35 -3.34 -8.98 6.34
N LEU A 36 -2.85 -7.94 5.70
CA LEU A 36 -3.44 -6.61 5.77
C LEU A 36 -4.74 -6.65 4.97
N VAL A 37 -5.88 -6.51 5.63
CA VAL A 37 -7.20 -6.67 5.00
C VAL A 37 -7.90 -5.33 4.76
N LEU A 38 -7.72 -4.37 5.66
CA LEU A 38 -8.36 -3.06 5.60
C LEU A 38 -7.41 -1.99 6.14
N ILE A 39 -7.47 -0.80 5.57
CA ILE A 39 -6.94 0.42 6.20
C ILE A 39 -8.08 1.43 6.21
N VAL A 40 -8.43 1.95 7.38
CA VAL A 40 -9.38 3.05 7.53
C VAL A 40 -8.60 4.30 7.84
N VAL A 41 -8.81 5.35 7.07
CA VAL A 41 -8.12 6.63 7.24
C VAL A 41 -9.15 7.73 7.28
N GLU A 42 -9.07 8.61 8.27
CA GLU A 42 -10.01 9.71 8.44
C GLU A 42 -9.26 11.05 8.41
N ARG A 43 -8.88 11.48 7.20
CA ARG A 43 -8.18 12.75 6.98
C ARG A 43 -8.98 13.65 6.03
N ALA A 44 -10.10 14.15 6.54
CA ALA A 44 -10.93 15.13 5.84
C ALA A 44 -10.18 16.45 5.56
N GLY A 45 -10.42 17.03 4.38
CA GLY A 45 -10.06 18.41 4.02
C GLY A 45 -8.58 18.69 3.79
N ARG A 46 -7.75 17.67 3.53
CA ARG A 46 -6.29 17.86 3.43
C ARG A 46 -5.69 17.47 2.10
N LEU A 47 -6.29 16.55 1.34
CA LEU A 47 -5.59 15.88 0.24
C LEU A 47 -6.57 15.43 -0.84
N ARG A 48 -6.99 16.37 -1.72
CA ARG A 48 -7.71 16.06 -2.97
C ARG A 48 -6.79 16.02 -4.19
N ASP A 49 -5.60 16.60 -4.07
CA ASP A 49 -4.64 16.69 -5.17
C ASP A 49 -3.58 15.58 -5.08
N HIS A 50 -3.33 14.91 -6.21
CA HIS A 50 -2.21 13.99 -6.35
C HIS A 50 -1.57 14.13 -7.73
N LYS A 51 -0.25 14.38 -7.77
CA LYS A 51 0.53 14.50 -9.02
C LYS A 51 -0.06 15.50 -10.03
N GLY A 52 -0.60 16.60 -9.53
CA GLY A 52 -1.21 17.65 -10.37
C GLY A 52 -2.62 17.31 -10.88
N VAL A 53 -3.25 16.24 -10.39
CA VAL A 53 -4.66 15.90 -10.66
C VAL A 53 -5.49 16.13 -9.40
N THR A 54 -6.57 16.89 -9.52
CA THR A 54 -7.54 17.13 -8.45
C THR A 54 -8.69 16.13 -8.57
N TYR A 55 -8.98 15.42 -7.48
CA TYR A 55 -10.06 14.45 -7.40
C TYR A 55 -11.31 15.08 -6.74
N PRO A 56 -12.53 14.63 -7.12
CA PRO A 56 -13.77 15.14 -6.52
C PRO A 56 -13.99 14.66 -5.09
N PHE A 57 -13.17 13.74 -4.59
CA PHE A 57 -13.22 13.15 -3.26
C PHE A 57 -11.87 13.31 -2.53
N GLU A 58 -11.89 13.18 -1.21
CA GLU A 58 -10.68 13.16 -0.39
C GLU A 58 -9.92 11.86 -0.58
N LEU A 59 -8.60 11.93 -0.83
CA LEU A 59 -7.76 10.76 -1.11
C LEU A 59 -7.41 9.93 0.13
N TRP A 60 -7.61 10.46 1.32
CA TRP A 60 -7.23 9.81 2.58
C TRP A 60 -8.36 9.91 3.62
N ASN A 61 -9.60 9.89 3.18
CA ASN A 61 -10.79 9.92 4.02
C ASN A 61 -11.77 8.83 3.57
N GLY A 62 -11.63 7.63 4.13
CA GLY A 62 -12.41 6.46 3.73
C GLY A 62 -11.68 5.15 4.00
N CYS A 63 -12.09 4.12 3.26
CA CYS A 63 -11.64 2.75 3.41
C CYS A 63 -10.75 2.34 2.23
N ILE A 64 -9.57 1.83 2.54
CA ILE A 64 -8.61 1.33 1.58
C ILE A 64 -8.53 -0.19 1.75
N LEU A 65 -8.70 -0.89 0.65
CA LEU A 65 -8.63 -2.34 0.56
C LEU A 65 -7.34 -2.73 -0.19
N PRO A 66 -6.32 -3.20 0.52
CA PRO A 66 -5.12 -3.73 -0.09
C PRO A 66 -5.40 -5.09 -0.75
N ILE A 67 -5.23 -5.18 -2.06
CA ILE A 67 -5.45 -6.41 -2.84
C ILE A 67 -4.28 -6.64 -3.78
N GLU A 68 -3.90 -7.90 -3.99
CA GLU A 68 -2.90 -8.22 -5.01
C GLU A 68 -3.41 -7.86 -6.41
N LYS A 69 -2.59 -7.19 -7.22
CA LYS A 69 -2.93 -6.80 -8.60
C LYS A 69 -3.49 -7.94 -9.46
N LYS A 70 -2.99 -9.17 -9.27
CA LYS A 70 -3.46 -10.38 -9.98
C LYS A 70 -4.91 -10.75 -9.62
N ARG A 71 -5.38 -10.39 -8.43
CA ARG A 71 -6.70 -10.73 -7.89
C ARG A 71 -7.72 -9.60 -7.99
N GLN A 72 -7.27 -8.37 -8.28
CA GLN A 72 -8.13 -7.20 -8.45
C GLN A 72 -9.24 -7.43 -9.49
N ASN A 73 -8.94 -8.09 -10.62
CA ASN A 73 -9.94 -8.37 -11.67
C ASN A 73 -11.13 -9.19 -11.16
N ALA A 74 -10.89 -10.17 -10.28
CA ALA A 74 -11.96 -10.97 -9.69
C ALA A 74 -12.79 -10.16 -8.67
N PHE A 75 -12.19 -9.13 -8.07
CA PHE A 75 -12.86 -8.23 -7.14
C PHE A 75 -13.71 -7.17 -7.84
N TYR A 76 -13.26 -6.62 -8.97
CA TYR A 76 -14.08 -5.69 -9.77
C TYR A 76 -15.41 -6.30 -10.20
N LEU A 77 -15.43 -7.61 -10.50
CA LEU A 77 -16.67 -8.32 -10.83
C LEU A 77 -17.63 -8.45 -9.65
N LYS A 78 -17.12 -8.45 -8.41
CA LYS A 78 -17.92 -8.60 -7.19
C LYS A 78 -18.29 -7.27 -6.53
N LEU A 79 -17.43 -6.26 -6.66
CA LEU A 79 -17.55 -4.94 -6.05
C LEU A 79 -17.19 -3.89 -7.12
N PRO A 80 -18.11 -3.61 -8.06
CA PRO A 80 -17.84 -2.75 -9.22
C PRO A 80 -17.65 -1.27 -8.84
N LEU A 81 -18.09 -0.87 -7.64
CA LEU A 81 -18.00 0.51 -7.14
C LEU A 81 -16.62 0.85 -6.56
N LEU A 82 -15.76 -0.15 -6.33
CA LEU A 82 -14.43 0.08 -5.80
C LEU A 82 -13.51 0.60 -6.90
N GLU A 83 -12.95 1.79 -6.70
CA GLU A 83 -11.99 2.37 -7.63
C GLU A 83 -10.55 2.10 -7.17
N ASN A 84 -9.60 2.17 -8.11
CA ASN A 84 -8.19 2.18 -7.73
C ASN A 84 -7.85 3.47 -6.98
N HIS A 85 -7.17 3.32 -5.86
CA HIS A 85 -6.66 4.45 -5.10
C HIS A 85 -5.69 5.27 -5.96
N PRO A 86 -5.89 6.59 -6.11
CA PRO A 86 -5.04 7.44 -6.96
C PRO A 86 -3.54 7.39 -6.64
N VAL A 87 -3.20 7.24 -5.36
CA VAL A 87 -1.81 7.12 -4.87
C VAL A 87 -1.20 5.74 -5.15
N ASN A 88 -1.98 4.66 -5.06
CA ASN A 88 -1.50 3.29 -5.23
C ASN A 88 -2.50 2.45 -6.00
N LYS A 89 -2.14 2.08 -7.23
CA LYS A 89 -2.99 1.31 -8.14
C LYS A 89 -3.29 -0.13 -7.66
N ASN A 90 -2.59 -0.61 -6.63
CA ASN A 90 -2.84 -1.93 -6.04
C ASN A 90 -3.80 -1.85 -4.83
N TRP A 91 -4.28 -0.67 -4.50
CA TRP A 91 -5.24 -0.47 -3.43
C TRP A 91 -6.57 -0.11 -4.05
N LEU A 92 -7.62 -0.79 -3.64
CA LEU A 92 -8.98 -0.34 -3.93
C LEU A 92 -9.40 0.65 -2.85
N TYR A 93 -10.24 1.61 -3.21
CA TYR A 93 -10.62 2.71 -2.34
C TYR A 93 -12.11 2.99 -2.42
N SER A 94 -12.72 3.22 -1.26
CA SER A 94 -14.06 3.78 -1.11
C SER A 94 -13.98 5.03 -0.25
N PRO A 95 -14.21 6.24 -0.82
CA PRO A 95 -14.25 7.49 -0.06
C PRO A 95 -15.42 7.50 0.93
N SER A 96 -15.22 8.10 2.11
CA SER A 96 -16.27 8.27 3.12
C SER A 96 -17.48 9.07 2.63
N ASP A 97 -17.25 9.96 1.65
CA ASP A 97 -18.25 10.87 1.11
C ASP A 97 -19.08 10.22 -0.03
N SER A 98 -18.81 8.94 -0.34
CA SER A 98 -19.59 8.17 -1.33
C SER A 98 -20.98 7.86 -0.78
N GLU A 99 -22.02 8.01 -1.61
CA GLU A 99 -23.42 7.72 -1.23
C GLU A 99 -23.61 6.27 -0.75
N ASN A 100 -22.85 5.33 -1.31
CA ASN A 100 -22.94 3.90 -0.99
C ASN A 100 -21.86 3.43 0.00
N PHE A 101 -21.14 4.35 0.65
CA PHE A 101 -19.98 4.03 1.49
C PHE A 101 -20.28 2.96 2.55
N GLU A 102 -21.41 3.11 3.27
CA GLU A 102 -21.75 2.20 4.35
C GLU A 102 -22.02 0.77 3.84
N ASP A 103 -22.74 0.65 2.73
CA ASP A 103 -23.06 -0.64 2.11
C ASP A 103 -21.80 -1.31 1.53
N ASP A 104 -20.91 -0.52 0.91
CA ASP A 104 -19.62 -0.99 0.42
C ASP A 104 -18.78 -1.58 1.57
N VAL A 105 -18.70 -0.87 2.69
CA VAL A 105 -17.97 -1.32 3.88
C VAL A 105 -18.59 -2.59 4.45
N LYS A 106 -19.92 -2.67 4.58
CA LYS A 106 -20.60 -3.89 5.05
C LYS A 106 -20.32 -5.09 4.15
N LEU A 107 -20.36 -4.91 2.82
CA LEU A 107 -20.03 -5.95 1.84
C LEU A 107 -18.57 -6.40 1.98
N PHE A 108 -17.66 -5.44 2.15
CA PHE A 108 -16.24 -5.73 2.37
C PHE A 108 -16.01 -6.53 3.66
N VAL A 109 -16.55 -6.06 4.78
CA VAL A 109 -16.36 -6.70 6.08
C VAL A 109 -16.94 -8.12 6.06
N ARG A 110 -18.06 -8.33 5.36
CA ARG A 110 -18.61 -9.67 5.15
C ARG A 110 -17.64 -10.60 4.43
N GLU A 111 -16.89 -10.13 3.44
CA GLU A 111 -15.87 -10.94 2.76
C GLU A 111 -14.62 -11.18 3.62
N VAL A 112 -14.27 -10.24 4.51
CA VAL A 112 -13.23 -10.43 5.54
C VAL A 112 -13.63 -11.52 6.52
N ILE A 113 -14.86 -11.47 7.05
CA ILE A 113 -15.40 -12.47 7.99
C ILE A 113 -15.40 -13.87 7.34
N LYS A 114 -15.72 -13.96 6.05
CA LYS A 114 -15.66 -15.22 5.28
C LYS A 114 -14.23 -15.72 5.00
N ARG A 115 -13.20 -15.01 5.46
CA ARG A 115 -11.78 -15.32 5.19
C ARG A 115 -11.50 -15.52 3.69
N ASN A 116 -12.09 -14.66 2.85
CA ASN A 116 -11.95 -14.79 1.40
C ASN A 116 -10.46 -14.76 1.01
N PRO A 117 -9.90 -15.82 0.39
CA PRO A 117 -8.47 -15.93 0.13
C PRO A 117 -7.98 -14.90 -0.90
N LEU A 118 -8.88 -14.28 -1.66
CA LEU A 118 -8.55 -13.23 -2.62
C LEU A 118 -8.31 -11.87 -1.94
N LEU A 119 -8.75 -11.72 -0.69
CA LEU A 119 -8.71 -10.47 0.07
C LEU A 119 -7.43 -10.35 0.88
N GLY A 120 -6.89 -9.13 0.89
CA GLY A 120 -5.78 -8.74 1.72
C GLY A 120 -4.42 -8.93 1.04
N LEU A 121 -3.43 -8.24 1.59
CA LEU A 121 -2.03 -8.40 1.22
C LEU A 121 -1.31 -9.15 2.32
N GLU A 122 -0.71 -10.28 1.98
CA GLU A 122 0.15 -11.02 2.90
C GLU A 122 1.32 -10.14 3.32
N VAL A 123 1.39 -9.84 4.62
CA VAL A 123 2.51 -9.13 5.20
C VAL A 123 3.36 -10.15 5.93
N LYS A 124 4.63 -10.22 5.53
CA LYS A 124 5.66 -10.81 6.37
C LYS A 124 5.82 -9.90 7.57
N PHE A 125 5.04 -10.13 8.62
CA PHE A 125 5.38 -9.61 9.93
C PHE A 125 6.75 -10.19 10.25
N MET A 126 7.80 -9.34 10.20
CA MET A 126 9.01 -9.65 10.93
C MET A 126 8.54 -9.73 12.37
N THR A 127 8.45 -10.96 12.89
CA THR A 127 8.32 -11.21 14.33
C THR A 127 9.23 -10.22 15.03
N ARG A 128 8.69 -9.47 16.00
CA ARG A 128 9.48 -8.56 16.84
C ARG A 128 10.76 -9.32 17.21
N PRO A 129 11.96 -8.82 16.89
CA PRO A 129 13.16 -9.51 17.31
C PRO A 129 13.07 -9.61 18.83
N LYS A 130 12.99 -10.84 19.35
CA LYS A 130 13.35 -11.13 20.74
C LYS A 130 14.62 -10.34 21.00
N GLU A 131 14.60 -9.58 22.08
CA GLU A 131 15.72 -8.83 22.63
C GLU A 131 17.02 -9.63 22.44
N GLN A 132 17.76 -9.29 21.39
CA GLN A 132 19.09 -9.82 21.15
C GLN A 132 20.03 -8.76 21.69
N GLU A 133 20.75 -9.17 22.73
CA GLU A 133 21.94 -8.53 23.29
C GLU A 133 22.79 -7.80 22.24
N PRO A 134 23.47 -6.69 22.62
CA PRO A 134 24.06 -5.75 21.67
C PRO A 134 25.01 -6.44 20.69
N ALA A 135 24.54 -6.58 19.44
CA ALA A 135 25.33 -7.13 18.35
C ALA A 135 26.53 -6.22 18.04
N LYS A 136 27.72 -6.80 18.16
CA LYS A 136 29.00 -6.18 17.75
C LYS A 136 28.90 -5.65 16.32
N LYS A 137 29.27 -4.37 16.16
CA LYS A 137 29.36 -3.65 14.88
C LYS A 137 30.20 -4.43 13.87
N VAL A 138 29.56 -5.02 12.86
CA VAL A 138 30.22 -5.43 11.62
C VAL A 138 30.03 -4.31 10.59
N LYS A 139 31.16 -3.85 10.05
CA LYS A 139 31.32 -2.70 9.17
C LYS A 139 30.54 -2.90 7.85
N LYS A 140 29.80 -1.86 7.45
CA LYS A 140 29.15 -1.72 6.14
C LYS A 140 30.19 -1.75 5.01
N SER A 141 30.03 -2.67 4.07
CA SER A 141 30.55 -2.53 2.70
C SER A 141 29.51 -1.78 1.85
N PRO A 142 29.90 -0.75 1.08
CA PRO A 142 28.99 -0.05 0.18
C PRO A 142 28.96 -0.77 -1.17
N ASN A 143 27.78 -1.11 -1.66
CA ASN A 143 27.59 -1.46 -3.07
C ASN A 143 26.59 -0.48 -3.68
N LYS A 144 27.12 0.47 -4.46
CA LYS A 144 26.39 1.44 -5.28
C LYS A 144 26.88 1.31 -6.72
N ASP A 145 25.94 1.07 -7.62
CA ASP A 145 25.91 1.62 -8.97
C ASP A 145 27.00 1.18 -9.98
N VAL A 146 26.90 -0.06 -10.45
CA VAL A 146 27.48 -0.47 -11.74
C VAL A 146 26.53 -0.04 -12.87
N LYS A 147 26.59 1.22 -13.29
CA LYS A 147 26.04 1.72 -14.58
C LYS A 147 26.70 3.04 -14.99
N ALA A 148 28.00 3.00 -15.33
CA ALA A 148 28.67 4.14 -15.97
C ALA A 148 29.92 3.83 -16.82
N ASP A 149 30.27 2.57 -17.10
CA ASP A 149 31.54 2.26 -17.81
C ASP A 149 31.42 1.86 -19.28
N LYS A 150 30.23 1.61 -19.82
CA LYS A 150 30.06 1.19 -21.23
C LYS A 150 30.12 2.33 -22.27
N LYS A 151 30.22 3.60 -21.85
CA LYS A 151 30.25 4.75 -22.77
C LYS A 151 31.65 5.34 -22.98
N ARG A 152 32.67 4.90 -22.21
CA ARG A 152 34.07 5.34 -22.38
C ARG A 152 34.92 4.35 -23.21
N GLU A 153 34.62 3.05 -23.17
CA GLU A 153 35.32 2.08 -24.04
C GLU A 153 34.98 2.25 -25.53
N ASN A 154 33.72 2.54 -25.87
CA ASN A 154 33.33 2.77 -27.28
C ASN A 154 33.92 4.07 -27.87
N ALA A 155 34.33 5.04 -27.07
CA ALA A 155 34.96 6.27 -27.56
C ALA A 155 36.46 6.10 -27.84
N LEU A 156 37.13 5.21 -27.11
CA LEU A 156 38.57 4.91 -27.27
C LEU A 156 38.85 4.04 -28.51
N ILE A 157 37.97 3.08 -28.80
CA ILE A 157 38.10 2.20 -29.98
C ILE A 157 37.88 2.97 -31.29
N THR A 158 36.90 3.89 -31.32
CA THR A 158 36.65 4.74 -32.51
C THR A 158 37.77 5.77 -32.75
N ALA A 159 38.43 6.26 -31.70
CA ALA A 159 39.57 7.18 -31.84
C ALA A 159 40.86 6.48 -32.34
N MET A 160 41.02 5.18 -32.07
CA MET A 160 42.18 4.41 -32.53
C MET A 160 42.07 3.92 -33.98
N LEU A 161 40.85 3.66 -34.48
CA LEU A 161 40.62 3.22 -35.87
C LEU A 161 40.77 4.33 -36.93
N ASN A 162 40.58 5.60 -36.55
CA ASN A 162 40.69 6.74 -37.48
C ASN A 162 42.09 7.37 -37.55
N ARG A 163 43.08 6.89 -36.77
CA ARG A 163 44.43 7.48 -36.71
C ARG A 163 45.53 6.72 -37.46
N LYS A 164 45.18 5.70 -38.24
CA LYS A 164 46.12 4.97 -39.11
C LYS A 164 45.63 4.79 -40.56
N ARG A 165 44.77 5.70 -41.03
CA ARG A 165 44.54 5.93 -42.46
C ARG A 165 45.04 7.33 -42.83
N THR A 166 46.36 7.45 -42.88
CA THR A 166 47.15 8.42 -43.66
C THR A 166 48.57 7.89 -43.69
#